data_AF-A0AAU5SXB7-F1
#
_entry.id   AF-A0AAU5SXB7-F1
#
_cell.length_a   1.000
_cell.length_b   1.000
_cell.length_c   1.000
_cell.angle_alpha   90.00
_cell.angle_beta   90.00
_cell.angle_gamma   90.00
#
_symmetry.space_group_name_H-M   'P 1'
#
loop_
_entity.id
_entity.type
_entity.pdbx_description
1 polymer ?
#
loop_
_entity_poly.entity_id
_entity_poly.type
_entity_poly.pdbx_seq_one_letter_code
_entity_poly.pdbx_strand_id
1 'polypeptide(L)'
;MAPDILAEITSMLVEIVGDEYLLAEEVTMKTTFNEDLALESVEFVALAELLHHRYGAEVDLMGFLAEKDMDAILAMSVGELVTHIGRITHTCLPQAPARTTSGTPAGTAPVTPAAVTPAPVTPAPVTPAADACAPDVPPRDVPPRAVPAPGASPLPTSAG
;
A
#
# COMPACT_ATOMS: atom_id res chain seq x y z
N MET A 1 -10.90 -6.06 -12.07
CA MET A 1 -11.04 -6.42 -10.63
C MET A 1 -9.72 -6.87 -10.02
N ALA A 2 -9.21 -8.10 -10.21
CA ALA A 2 -7.87 -8.45 -9.72
C ALA A 2 -6.70 -7.58 -10.26
N PRO A 3 -6.69 -7.16 -11.55
CA PRO A 3 -5.60 -6.31 -12.04
C PRO A 3 -5.61 -4.89 -11.46
N ASP A 4 -6.77 -4.37 -11.04
CA ASP A 4 -6.85 -3.06 -10.37
C ASP A 4 -6.18 -3.12 -8.99
N ILE A 5 -6.47 -4.14 -8.19
CA ILE A 5 -5.88 -4.29 -6.85
C ILE A 5 -4.36 -4.46 -6.95
N LEU A 6 -3.87 -5.25 -7.92
CA LEU A 6 -2.42 -5.36 -8.14
C LEU A 6 -1.80 -4.00 -8.45
N ALA A 7 -2.38 -3.24 -9.39
CA ALA A 7 -1.87 -1.91 -9.75
C ALA A 7 -1.90 -0.93 -8.57
N GLU A 8 -2.94 -0.99 -7.73
CA GLU A 8 -2.99 -0.18 -6.50
C GLU A 8 -1.89 -0.58 -5.52
N ILE A 9 -1.68 -1.87 -5.28
CA ILE A 9 -0.60 -2.34 -4.40
C ILE A 9 0.77 -1.96 -4.95
N THR A 10 0.99 -2.11 -6.26
CA THR A 10 2.24 -1.67 -6.90
C THR A 10 2.45 -0.18 -6.68
N SER A 11 1.43 0.66 -6.84
CA SER A 11 1.54 2.10 -6.58
C SER A 11 1.87 2.39 -5.12
N MET A 12 1.30 1.66 -4.17
CA MET A 12 1.62 1.81 -2.74
C MET A 12 3.06 1.39 -2.43
N LEU A 13 3.54 0.30 -3.05
CA LEU A 13 4.93 -0.15 -2.93
C LEU A 13 5.91 0.88 -3.51
N VAL A 14 5.58 1.52 -4.63
CA VAL A 14 6.37 2.64 -5.20
C VAL A 14 6.49 3.79 -4.21
N GLU A 15 5.41 4.15 -3.52
CA GLU A 15 5.46 5.24 -2.54
C GLU A 15 6.30 4.91 -1.30
N ILE A 16 6.34 3.64 -0.90
CA ILE A 16 7.01 3.19 0.32
C ILE A 16 8.50 2.90 0.09
N VAL A 17 8.81 2.09 -0.93
CA VAL A 17 10.17 1.62 -1.24
C VAL A 17 10.91 2.62 -2.14
N GLY A 18 10.15 3.41 -2.91
CA GLY A 18 10.67 4.35 -3.89
C GLY A 18 10.69 3.79 -5.31
N ASP A 19 10.46 4.69 -6.28
CA ASP A 19 10.40 4.37 -7.71
C ASP A 19 11.70 3.72 -8.22
N GLU A 20 12.86 4.15 -7.70
CA GLU A 20 14.18 3.65 -8.09
C GLU A 20 14.40 2.15 -7.82
N TYR A 21 13.72 1.57 -6.84
CA TYR A 21 13.84 0.14 -6.53
C TYR A 21 12.94 -0.71 -7.44
N LEU A 22 11.74 -0.22 -7.74
CA LEU A 22 10.75 -0.92 -8.58
C LEU A 22 10.98 -0.74 -10.08
N LEU A 23 11.77 0.25 -10.50
CA LEU A 23 12.23 0.35 -11.88
C LEU A 23 13.19 -0.77 -12.28
N ALA A 24 13.83 -1.43 -11.31
CA ALA A 24 14.71 -2.57 -11.55
C ALA A 24 13.93 -3.89 -11.69
N GLU A 25 12.80 -4.04 -11.00
CA GLU A 25 12.04 -5.29 -10.93
C GLU A 25 10.53 -5.04 -11.08
N GLU A 26 9.93 -5.64 -12.11
CA GLU A 26 8.49 -5.50 -12.37
C GLU A 26 7.67 -6.24 -11.31
N VAL A 27 6.82 -5.52 -10.57
CA VAL A 27 5.94 -6.13 -9.57
C VAL A 27 4.84 -6.94 -10.25
N THR A 28 4.88 -8.25 -10.05
CA THR A 28 3.86 -9.18 -10.56
C THR A 28 3.19 -9.96 -9.43
N MET A 29 2.18 -10.77 -9.76
CA MET A 29 1.54 -11.68 -8.77
C MET A 29 2.52 -12.70 -8.15
N LYS A 30 3.67 -12.94 -8.78
CA LYS A 30 4.68 -13.89 -8.31
C LYS A 30 5.81 -13.25 -7.51
N THR A 31 5.92 -11.93 -7.55
CA THR A 31 6.89 -11.13 -6.81
C THR A 31 6.73 -11.38 -5.32
N THR A 32 7.84 -11.67 -4.63
CA THR A 32 7.86 -11.95 -3.18
C THR A 32 8.27 -10.70 -2.40
N PHE A 33 7.68 -10.51 -1.23
CA PHE A 33 8.00 -9.32 -0.42
C PHE A 33 9.43 -9.35 0.14
N ASN A 34 9.99 -10.53 0.40
CA ASN A 34 11.28 -10.68 1.07
C ASN A 34 12.45 -10.92 0.10
N GLU A 35 12.27 -11.66 -1.00
CA GLU A 35 13.39 -11.97 -1.92
C GLU A 35 13.47 -11.00 -3.11
N ASP A 36 12.33 -10.71 -3.73
CA ASP A 36 12.21 -9.89 -4.94
C ASP A 36 12.23 -8.39 -4.55
N LEU A 37 11.35 -8.00 -3.62
CA LEU A 37 11.25 -6.61 -3.15
C LEU A 37 12.16 -6.27 -1.98
N ALA A 38 12.71 -7.28 -1.31
CA ALA A 38 13.55 -7.13 -0.12
C ALA A 38 13.01 -6.10 0.89
N LEU A 39 11.68 -6.08 1.10
CA LEU A 39 11.04 -5.12 2.00
C LEU A 39 11.62 -5.24 3.40
N GLU A 40 12.05 -4.12 3.98
CA GLU A 40 12.42 -4.12 5.39
C GLU A 40 11.16 -4.13 6.27
N SER A 41 11.36 -4.54 7.52
CA SER A 41 10.29 -4.63 8.51
C SER A 41 9.56 -3.28 8.73
N VAL A 42 10.19 -2.14 8.43
CA VAL A 42 9.57 -0.81 8.52
C VAL A 42 8.66 -0.52 7.34
N GLU A 43 9.07 -0.87 6.11
CA GLU A 43 8.23 -0.73 4.92
C GLU A 43 7.03 -1.67 4.98
N PHE A 44 7.22 -2.85 5.59
CA PHE A 44 6.12 -3.78 5.81
C PHE A 44 5.02 -3.19 6.70
N VAL A 45 5.40 -2.50 7.79
CA VAL A 45 4.43 -1.80 8.67
C VAL A 45 3.76 -0.65 7.90
N ALA A 46 4.53 0.14 7.15
CA ALA A 46 3.99 1.23 6.35
C ALA A 46 2.97 0.73 5.30
N LEU A 47 3.25 -0.41 4.67
CA LEU A 47 2.34 -1.06 3.72
C LEU A 47 1.04 -1.50 4.42
N ALA A 48 1.15 -2.11 5.60
CA ALA A 48 -0.02 -2.49 6.39
C ALA A 48 -0.90 -1.28 6.73
N GLU A 49 -0.28 -0.16 7.12
CA GLU A 49 -0.99 1.08 7.42
C GLU A 49 -1.67 1.68 6.18
N LEU A 50 -0.99 1.70 5.03
CA LEU A 50 -1.56 2.21 3.78
C LEU A 50 -2.76 1.38 3.32
N LEU A 51 -2.64 0.04 3.39
CA LEU A 51 -3.73 -0.88 3.05
C LEU A 51 -4.95 -0.66 3.95
N HIS A 52 -4.71 -0.49 5.25
CA HIS A 52 -5.76 -0.18 6.22
C HIS A 52 -6.42 1.17 5.94
N HIS A 53 -5.64 2.19 5.55
CA HIS A 53 -6.18 3.50 5.20
C HIS A 53 -7.01 3.48 3.91
N ARG A 54 -6.57 2.69 2.91
CA ARG A 54 -7.20 2.59 1.58
C ARG A 54 -8.46 1.73 1.58
N TYR A 55 -8.38 0.53 2.15
CA TYR A 55 -9.46 -0.47 2.14
C TYR A 55 -10.26 -0.53 3.45
N GLY A 56 -9.81 0.16 4.49
CA GLY A 56 -10.45 0.19 5.79
C GLY A 56 -10.06 -0.98 6.69
N ALA A 57 -10.74 -1.08 7.83
CA ALA A 57 -10.42 -2.05 8.87
C ALA A 57 -10.74 -3.51 8.53
N GLU A 58 -11.40 -3.79 7.41
CA GLU A 58 -11.63 -5.16 6.96
C GLU A 58 -10.36 -5.80 6.38
N VAL A 59 -9.41 -5.00 5.90
CA VAL A 59 -8.10 -5.47 5.42
C VAL A 59 -7.08 -5.31 6.55
N ASP A 60 -6.84 -6.41 7.27
CA ASP A 60 -5.84 -6.49 8.34
C ASP A 60 -4.66 -7.38 7.91
N LEU A 61 -3.61 -6.74 7.40
CA LEU A 61 -2.39 -7.44 6.99
C LEU A 61 -1.69 -8.10 8.19
N MET A 62 -1.71 -7.48 9.37
CA MET A 62 -1.06 -8.04 10.56
C MET A 62 -1.81 -9.27 11.07
N GLY A 63 -3.13 -9.22 11.06
CA GLY A 63 -3.98 -10.39 11.31
C GLY A 63 -3.73 -11.51 10.31
N PHE A 64 -3.63 -11.18 9.01
CA PHE A 64 -3.34 -12.16 7.97
C PHE A 64 -1.97 -12.83 8.15
N LEU A 65 -0.94 -12.07 8.52
CA LEU A 65 0.37 -12.62 8.83
C LEU A 65 0.38 -13.48 10.09
N ALA A 66 -0.39 -13.12 11.11
CA ALA A 66 -0.43 -13.85 12.38
C ALA A 66 -0.99 -15.28 12.22
N GLU A 67 -1.78 -15.53 11.18
CA GLU A 67 -2.29 -16.86 10.85
C GLU A 67 -1.28 -17.73 10.06
N LYS A 68 -0.13 -17.17 9.66
CA LYS A 68 0.89 -17.85 8.84
C LYS A 68 2.09 -18.30 9.65
N ASP A 69 2.69 -19.42 9.21
CA ASP A 69 4.00 -19.86 9.69
C ASP A 69 5.13 -18.96 9.17
N MET A 70 6.27 -18.95 9.88
CA MET A 70 7.44 -18.14 9.52
C MET A 70 7.90 -18.33 8.08
N ASP A 71 7.98 -19.58 7.60
CA ASP A 71 8.35 -19.88 6.22
C ASP A 71 7.33 -19.29 5.22
N ALA A 72 6.05 -19.29 5.57
CA ALA A 72 4.97 -18.76 4.74
C ALA A 72 4.93 -17.23 4.71
N ILE A 73 5.38 -16.56 5.78
CA ILE A 73 5.55 -15.10 5.81
C ILE A 73 6.73 -14.69 4.92
N LEU A 74 7.86 -15.39 5.02
CA LEU A 74 9.04 -15.11 4.21
C LEU A 74 8.81 -15.37 2.72
N ALA A 75 8.06 -16.42 2.39
CA ALA A 75 7.70 -16.76 1.01
C ALA A 75 6.45 -16.03 0.49
N MET A 76 5.92 -15.05 1.24
CA MET A 76 4.68 -14.37 0.87
C MET A 76 4.87 -13.57 -0.42
N SER A 77 3.95 -13.77 -1.36
CA SER A 77 3.91 -13.07 -2.65
C SER A 77 2.84 -11.99 -2.71
N VAL A 78 3.05 -11.00 -3.58
CA VAL A 78 2.09 -9.94 -3.85
C VAL A 78 0.75 -10.51 -4.31
N GLY A 79 0.75 -11.59 -5.10
CA GLY A 79 -0.48 -12.23 -5.55
C GLY A 79 -1.31 -12.83 -4.42
N GLU A 80 -0.67 -13.28 -3.34
CA GLU A 80 -1.36 -13.79 -2.17
C GLU A 80 -2.08 -12.65 -1.43
N LEU A 81 -1.41 -11.51 -1.29
CA LEU A 81 -2.00 -10.30 -0.73
C LEU A 81 -3.18 -9.79 -1.57
N VAL A 82 -3.02 -9.68 -2.89
CA VAL A 82 -4.10 -9.28 -3.82
C VAL A 82 -5.29 -10.22 -3.68
N THR A 83 -5.05 -11.53 -3.58
CA THR A 83 -6.11 -12.52 -3.43
C THR A 83 -6.85 -12.36 -2.09
N HIS A 84 -6.12 -12.08 -1.01
CA HIS A 84 -6.70 -11.82 0.31
C HIS A 84 -7.62 -10.58 0.29
N ILE A 85 -7.11 -9.45 -0.23
CA ILE A 85 -7.88 -8.20 -0.34
C ILE A 85 -9.08 -8.38 -1.26
N GLY A 86 -8.88 -9.03 -2.41
CA GLY A 86 -9.96 -9.35 -3.34
C GLY A 86 -11.07 -10.15 -2.66
N ARG A 87 -10.71 -11.17 -1.86
CA ARG A 87 -11.71 -11.95 -1.13
C ARG A 87 -12.53 -11.06 -0.20
N ILE A 88 -11.88 -10.26 0.66
CA ILE A 88 -12.53 -9.39 1.65
C ILE A 88 -13.48 -8.40 0.97
N THR A 89 -12.97 -7.68 -0.02
CA THR A 89 -13.74 -6.68 -0.78
C THR A 89 -14.91 -7.29 -1.54
N HIS A 90 -14.79 -8.53 -2.02
CA HIS A 90 -15.88 -9.27 -2.65
C HIS A 90 -16.90 -9.85 -1.65
N THR A 91 -16.49 -10.18 -0.41
CA THR A 91 -17.41 -10.65 0.65
C THR A 91 -18.30 -9.55 1.22
N CYS A 92 -17.93 -8.28 1.08
CA CYS A 92 -18.72 -7.15 1.55
C CYS A 92 -19.79 -6.66 0.53
N LEU A 93 -19.83 -7.26 -0.67
CA LEU A 93 -20.95 -7.03 -1.60
C LEU A 93 -22.15 -7.91 -1.17
N PRO A 94 -23.24 -7.35 -0.62
CA PRO A 94 -24.54 -7.91 -0.90
C PRO A 94 -24.73 -7.76 -2.40
N GLN A 95 -24.40 -8.79 -3.17
CA GLN A 95 -24.93 -8.93 -4.51
C GLN A 95 -26.43 -9.03 -4.34
N ALA A 96 -27.13 -7.89 -4.43
CA ALA A 96 -28.54 -7.91 -4.72
C ALA A 96 -28.67 -8.73 -6.00
N PRO A 97 -29.31 -9.92 -5.98
CA PRO A 97 -29.66 -10.56 -7.22
C PRO A 97 -30.60 -9.56 -7.89
N ALA A 98 -30.12 -8.92 -8.96
CA ALA A 98 -30.98 -8.21 -9.88
C ALA A 98 -32.05 -9.20 -10.32
N ARG A 99 -33.22 -9.09 -9.71
CA ARG A 99 -34.41 -9.80 -10.13
C ARG A 99 -34.71 -9.36 -11.55
N THR A 100 -35.10 -10.33 -12.38
CA THR A 100 -35.85 -10.22 -13.64
C THR A 100 -35.10 -9.53 -14.78
N THR A 101 -34.89 -10.16 -15.94
CA THR A 101 -35.96 -10.65 -16.82
C THR A 101 -35.57 -11.90 -17.61
N SER A 102 -36.45 -12.92 -17.61
CA SER A 102 -36.50 -13.90 -18.70
C SER A 102 -36.92 -13.18 -19.99
N GLY A 103 -35.95 -12.81 -20.81
CA GLY A 103 -36.14 -12.41 -22.20
C GLY A 103 -35.83 -13.60 -23.11
N THR A 104 -36.84 -14.01 -23.88
CA THR A 104 -36.81 -15.00 -24.97
C THR A 104 -35.58 -14.86 -25.89
N PRO A 105 -34.94 -15.96 -26.36
CA PRO A 105 -33.86 -15.88 -27.34
C PRO A 105 -34.43 -15.75 -28.76
N ALA A 106 -34.09 -14.67 -29.46
CA ALA A 106 -34.23 -14.58 -30.91
C ALA A 106 -33.16 -13.63 -31.47
N GLY A 107 -32.27 -14.16 -32.30
CA GLY A 107 -31.39 -13.32 -33.13
C GLY A 107 -29.96 -13.82 -33.26
N THR A 108 -29.75 -14.79 -34.13
CA THR A 108 -28.46 -15.21 -34.70
C THR A 108 -27.78 -14.07 -35.45
N ALA A 109 -26.48 -13.86 -35.23
CA ALA A 109 -25.51 -13.51 -36.29
C ALA A 109 -24.06 -13.74 -35.81
N PRO A 110 -23.21 -14.44 -36.59
CA PRO A 110 -21.79 -14.57 -36.30
C PRO A 110 -20.98 -13.44 -36.96
N VAL A 111 -20.01 -12.88 -36.23
CA VAL A 111 -18.88 -12.17 -36.83
C VAL A 111 -17.58 -12.65 -36.19
N THR A 112 -16.74 -13.29 -37.00
CA THR A 112 -15.34 -13.67 -36.72
C THR A 112 -14.40 -12.63 -37.37
N PRO A 113 -13.09 -12.66 -37.15
CA PRO A 113 -12.37 -11.70 -36.30
C PRO A 113 -11.48 -10.74 -37.12
N ALA A 114 -11.22 -9.54 -36.59
CA ALA A 114 -10.17 -8.67 -37.13
C ALA A 114 -9.05 -8.53 -36.09
N ALA A 115 -7.85 -8.96 -36.51
CA ALA A 115 -6.61 -8.85 -35.77
C ALA A 115 -6.34 -7.39 -35.38
N VAL A 116 -6.08 -7.16 -34.09
CA VAL A 116 -5.58 -5.88 -33.58
C VAL A 116 -4.07 -6.00 -33.40
N THR A 117 -3.33 -5.31 -34.27
CA THR A 117 -1.90 -5.08 -34.11
C THR A 117 -1.69 -4.14 -32.91
N PRO A 118 -0.83 -4.45 -31.93
CA PRO A 118 -0.45 -3.47 -30.92
C PRO A 118 0.47 -2.41 -31.55
N ALA A 119 0.07 -1.14 -31.45
CA ALA A 119 0.92 0.01 -31.73
C ALA A 119 1.89 0.25 -30.55
N PRO A 120 3.10 0.79 -30.78
CA PRO A 120 4.01 1.16 -29.70
C PRO A 120 3.45 2.39 -28.95
N VAL A 121 3.23 2.26 -27.65
CA VAL A 121 2.89 3.41 -26.79
C VAL A 121 4.20 4.10 -26.41
N THR A 122 4.34 5.35 -26.82
CA THR A 122 5.41 6.25 -26.38
C THR A 122 5.09 6.73 -24.96
N PRO A 123 6.04 6.75 -24.01
CA PRO A 123 5.79 7.36 -22.70
C PRO A 123 5.61 8.87 -22.83
N ALA A 124 4.54 9.40 -22.24
CA ALA A 124 4.30 10.83 -22.09
C ALA A 124 5.19 11.42 -20.96
N PRO A 125 5.56 12.71 -21.02
CA PRO A 125 6.30 13.36 -19.94
C PRO A 125 5.39 13.57 -18.72
N VAL A 126 5.84 13.14 -17.55
CA VAL A 126 5.17 13.39 -16.27
C VAL A 126 5.36 14.87 -15.92
N THR A 127 4.26 15.55 -15.59
CA THR A 127 4.30 16.89 -15.01
C THR A 127 3.98 16.73 -13.52
N PRO A 128 4.75 17.31 -12.58
CA PRO A 128 4.42 17.24 -11.17
C PRO A 128 3.28 18.21 -10.87
N ALA A 129 2.10 17.69 -10.55
CA ALA A 129 1.04 18.45 -9.91
C ALA A 129 1.18 18.29 -8.40
N ALA A 130 1.66 19.37 -7.78
CA ALA A 130 1.50 19.59 -6.35
C ALA A 130 0.01 19.67 -6.03
N ASP A 131 -0.48 18.87 -5.08
CA ASP A 131 -1.63 19.24 -4.27
C ASP A 131 -1.42 18.75 -2.84
N ALA A 132 -1.50 19.72 -1.93
CA ALA A 132 -1.25 19.57 -0.53
C ALA A 132 -2.52 19.13 0.19
N CYS A 133 -2.46 18.04 0.95
CA CYS A 133 -3.36 17.85 2.07
C CYS A 133 -2.59 17.19 3.21
N ALA A 134 -2.02 18.04 4.08
CA ALA A 134 -1.43 17.60 5.33
C ALA A 134 -2.56 17.32 6.35
N PRO A 135 -2.48 16.24 7.14
CA PRO A 135 -3.37 16.07 8.28
C PRO A 135 -2.99 17.03 9.41
N ASP A 136 -4.00 17.71 9.97
CA ASP A 136 -3.92 18.54 11.17
C ASP A 136 -3.54 17.66 12.38
N VAL A 137 -2.27 17.71 12.77
CA VAL A 137 -1.77 17.11 14.02
C VAL A 137 -1.67 18.21 15.07
N PRO A 138 -2.40 18.13 16.20
CA PRO A 138 -2.26 19.11 17.27
C PRO A 138 -0.84 19.04 17.87
N PRO A 139 -0.23 20.18 18.22
CA PRO A 139 1.11 20.19 18.79
C PRO A 139 1.13 19.43 20.12
N ARG A 140 1.98 18.41 20.21
CA ARG A 140 2.34 17.78 21.48
C ARG A 140 3.11 18.81 22.30
N ASP A 141 2.55 19.16 23.46
CA ASP A 141 3.17 19.97 24.50
C ASP A 141 4.47 19.29 24.96
N VAL A 142 5.61 19.78 24.46
CA VAL A 142 6.94 19.39 24.94
C VAL A 142 7.25 20.32 26.12
N PRO A 143 7.44 19.81 27.35
CA PRO A 143 7.82 20.67 28.46
C PRO A 143 9.18 21.32 28.18
N PRO A 144 9.38 22.60 28.52
CA PRO A 144 10.62 23.29 28.25
C PRO A 144 11.78 22.60 28.98
N ARG A 145 12.76 22.17 28.19
CA ARG A 145 14.04 21.64 28.64
C ARG A 145 14.71 22.70 29.52
N ALA A 146 14.86 22.39 30.81
CA ALA A 146 15.52 23.26 31.77
C ALA A 146 16.95 23.58 31.29
N VAL A 147 17.20 24.85 30.99
CA VAL A 147 18.53 25.39 30.73
C VAL A 147 19.21 25.58 32.09
N PRO A 148 20.36 24.95 32.39
CA PRO A 148 21.09 25.27 33.60
C PRO A 148 21.64 26.70 33.51
N ALA A 149 21.33 27.53 34.52
CA ALA A 149 21.78 28.91 34.60
C ALA A 149 23.33 28.98 34.67
N PRO A 150 24.00 29.84 33.90
CA PRO A 150 25.42 30.11 34.07
C PRO A 150 25.59 31.17 35.17
N GLY A 151 26.19 30.80 36.30
CA GLY A 151 26.54 31.80 37.32
C GLY A 151 26.57 31.30 38.75
N ALA A 152 27.29 30.21 39.03
CA ALA A 152 27.79 29.98 40.39
C ALA A 152 29.23 30.51 40.45
N SER A 153 29.38 31.78 40.81
CA SER A 153 30.67 32.29 41.29
C SER A 153 31.04 31.54 42.58
N PRO A 154 32.29 31.09 42.77
CA PRO A 154 32.71 30.51 44.03
C PRO A 154 32.81 31.59 45.11
N LEU A 155 32.19 31.34 46.26
CA LEU A 155 32.43 32.07 47.50
C LEU A 155 33.87 31.83 47.98
N PRO A 156 34.64 32.85 48.38
CA PRO A 156 35.81 32.64 49.22
C PRO A 156 35.37 32.75 50.69
N THR A 157 35.55 31.70 51.48
CA THR A 157 35.62 31.83 52.94
C THR A 157 36.95 31.26 53.41
N SER A 158 37.82 32.18 53.80
CA SER A 158 38.97 31.94 54.64
C SER A 158 38.57 31.55 56.07
N ALA A 159 39.51 30.86 56.71
CA ALA A 159 39.86 30.87 58.13
C ALA A 159 39.24 29.81 59.04
N GLY A 160 40.15 29.01 59.61
CA GLY A 160 39.98 27.99 60.63
C GLY A 160 41.23 27.13 60.70
#